data_AF-A0A965PEQ9-F1
#
_entry.id   AF-A0A965PEQ9-F1
#
_cell.length_a   1.000
_cell.length_b   1.000
_cell.length_c   1.000
_cell.angle_alpha   90.00
_cell.angle_beta   90.00
_cell.angle_gamma   90.00
#
_symmetry.space_group_name_H-M   'P 1'
#
loop_
_entity.id
_entity.type
_entity.pdbx_description
1 polymer ?
#
loop_
_entity_poly.entity_id
_entity_poly.type
_entity_poly.pdbx_seq_one_letter_code
_entity_poly.pdbx_strand_id
1 'polypeptide(L)'
;MKIKPLVELYTGPYWKSQISLAEERRKKFIEAAEESIRIYNAQKDVGILRDTERRLNVWWYCVNTLLPAYYSSTPKAEVMLRKRSGGAMHEASAVILERNIQYQMDMSFNFDQVGYSAALQFLLTGQAILWARYDFEMEEDQKEMVLFANDEGKLVDVERPMKVQWM
;
A
#
# COMPACT_ATOMS: atom_id res chain seq x y z
N MET A 1 29.96 -17.36 -12.22
CA MET A 1 29.87 -16.55 -11.00
C MET A 1 30.01 -17.50 -9.81
N LYS A 2 31.10 -17.44 -9.03
CA LYS A 2 31.25 -18.32 -7.87
C LYS A 2 30.27 -17.87 -6.78
N ILE A 3 29.34 -18.73 -6.40
CA ILE A 3 28.36 -18.45 -5.35
C ILE A 3 29.14 -18.46 -4.02
N LYS A 4 29.13 -17.33 -3.30
CA LYS A 4 29.77 -17.23 -2.00
C LYS A 4 29.01 -18.08 -0.97
N PRO A 5 29.70 -18.66 0.04
CA PRO A 5 29.03 -19.39 1.11
C PRO A 5 28.04 -18.49 1.86
N LEU A 6 26.90 -19.08 2.29
CA LEU A 6 25.77 -18.37 2.91
C LEU A 6 26.16 -17.49 4.12
N VAL A 7 27.17 -17.90 4.89
CA VAL A 7 27.65 -17.17 6.07
C VAL A 7 28.26 -15.81 5.70
N GLU A 8 28.86 -15.67 4.52
CA GLU A 8 29.45 -14.41 4.03
C GLU A 8 28.41 -13.48 3.38
N LEU A 9 27.26 -14.01 2.96
CA LEU A 9 26.19 -13.28 2.28
C LEU A 9 25.28 -12.48 3.25
N TYR A 10 25.41 -12.69 4.56
CA TYR A 10 24.56 -12.02 5.56
C TYR A 10 25.37 -11.27 6.63
N THR A 11 26.66 -11.12 6.46
CA THR A 11 27.51 -10.37 7.40
C THR A 11 27.25 -8.86 7.27
N GLY A 12 27.41 -8.11 8.37
CA GLY A 12 27.25 -6.65 8.37
C GLY A 12 28.03 -5.89 7.27
N PRO A 13 29.30 -6.23 6.99
CA PRO A 13 30.07 -5.60 5.90
C PRO A 13 29.47 -5.85 4.51
N TYR A 14 28.90 -7.03 4.28
CA TYR A 14 28.22 -7.35 3.03
C TYR A 14 27.01 -6.42 2.85
N TRP A 15 26.12 -6.35 3.85
CA TRP A 15 24.94 -5.49 3.77
C TRP A 15 25.29 -4.02 3.59
N LYS A 16 26.31 -3.51 4.30
CA LYS A 16 26.83 -2.16 4.10
C LYS A 16 27.26 -1.94 2.65
N SER A 17 28.01 -2.87 2.06
CA SER A 17 28.43 -2.77 0.65
C SER A 17 27.25 -2.80 -0.32
N GLN A 18 26.24 -3.63 -0.06
CA GLN A 18 25.04 -3.73 -0.91
C GLN A 18 24.21 -2.45 -0.85
N ILE A 19 24.07 -1.85 0.33
CA ILE A 19 23.37 -0.56 0.51
C ILE A 19 24.11 0.54 -0.23
N SER A 20 25.43 0.67 -0.03
CA SER A 20 26.22 1.69 -0.74
C SER A 20 26.16 1.54 -2.26
N LEU A 21 26.24 0.31 -2.78
CA LEU A 21 26.07 0.06 -4.22
C LEU A 21 24.66 0.43 -4.71
N ALA A 22 23.62 0.16 -3.92
CA ALA A 22 22.25 0.52 -4.27
C ALA A 22 22.03 2.05 -4.28
N GLU A 23 22.60 2.77 -3.31
CA GLU A 23 22.58 4.23 -3.21
C GLU A 23 23.31 4.86 -4.40
N GLU A 24 24.54 4.42 -4.69
CA GLU A 24 25.32 4.91 -5.83
C GLU A 24 24.60 4.68 -7.16
N ARG A 25 23.99 3.51 -7.33
CA ARG A 25 23.21 3.17 -8.53
C ARG A 25 22.05 4.14 -8.75
N ARG A 26 21.44 4.65 -7.68
CA ARG A 26 20.25 5.52 -7.76
C ARG A 26 20.55 7.01 -7.56
N LYS A 27 21.76 7.37 -7.16
CA LYS A 27 22.15 8.76 -6.84
C LYS A 27 21.77 9.77 -7.92
N LYS A 28 22.17 9.51 -9.18
CA LYS A 28 21.86 10.42 -10.31
C LYS A 28 20.36 10.60 -10.54
N PHE A 29 19.58 9.53 -10.34
CA PHE A 29 18.12 9.59 -10.46
C PHE A 29 17.52 10.43 -9.33
N ILE A 30 18.00 10.25 -8.09
CA ILE A 30 17.52 11.01 -6.92
C ILE A 30 17.83 12.50 -7.10
N GLU A 31 19.05 12.85 -7.50
CA GLU A 31 19.46 14.25 -7.73
C GLU A 31 18.56 14.94 -8.77
N ALA A 32 18.28 14.28 -9.90
CA ALA A 32 17.39 14.80 -10.93
C ALA A 32 15.93 14.91 -10.45
N ALA A 33 15.46 13.93 -9.68
CA ALA A 33 14.12 13.93 -9.10
C ALA A 33 13.93 15.09 -8.11
N GLU A 34 14.91 15.31 -7.22
CA GLU A 34 14.89 16.41 -6.26
C GLU A 34 14.90 17.78 -6.95
N GLU A 35 15.66 17.93 -8.04
CA GLU A 35 15.66 19.15 -8.85
C GLU A 35 14.27 19.40 -9.47
N SER A 36 13.67 18.39 -10.09
CA SER A 36 12.32 18.50 -10.67
C SER A 36 11.26 18.88 -9.63
N ILE A 37 11.30 18.25 -8.46
CA ILE A 37 10.38 18.55 -7.35
C ILE A 37 10.59 19.99 -6.84
N ARG A 38 11.84 20.44 -6.74
CA ARG A 38 12.18 21.81 -6.33
C ARG A 38 11.62 22.83 -7.32
N ILE A 39 11.83 22.61 -8.63
CA ILE A 39 11.30 23.48 -9.68
C ILE A 39 9.78 23.50 -9.64
N TYR A 40 9.12 22.36 -9.47
CA TYR A 40 7.66 22.28 -9.35
C TYR A 40 7.13 23.08 -8.14
N ASN A 41 7.78 22.94 -6.99
CA ASN A 41 7.37 23.60 -5.75
C ASN A 41 7.69 25.11 -5.72
N ALA A 42 8.67 25.58 -6.49
CA ALA A 42 9.05 26.99 -6.56
C ALA A 42 7.88 27.92 -6.95
N GLN A 43 6.80 27.40 -7.55
CA GLN A 43 5.56 28.15 -7.80
C GLN A 43 4.89 28.65 -6.50
N LYS A 44 5.03 27.93 -5.38
CA LYS A 44 4.44 28.31 -4.09
C LYS A 44 5.10 29.55 -3.48
N ASP A 45 6.36 29.79 -3.82
CA ASP A 45 7.16 30.91 -3.29
C ASP A 45 6.96 32.21 -4.08
N VAL A 46 6.22 32.16 -5.20
CA VAL A 46 5.92 33.32 -6.07
C VAL A 46 5.14 34.43 -5.35
N GLY A 47 4.45 34.12 -4.25
CA GLY A 47 3.77 35.11 -3.40
C GLY A 47 4.71 36.07 -2.65
N ILE A 48 6.00 35.72 -2.51
CA ILE A 48 7.01 36.49 -1.77
C ILE A 48 7.86 37.37 -2.70
N LEU A 49 7.83 37.09 -4.01
CA LEU A 49 8.70 37.71 -5.02
C LEU A 49 8.07 38.98 -5.64
N ARG A 50 8.93 39.95 -5.98
CA ARG A 50 8.51 41.23 -6.63
C ARG A 50 7.97 40.96 -8.04
N ASP A 51 7.13 41.87 -8.54
CA ASP A 51 6.27 41.68 -9.72
C ASP A 51 7.02 41.30 -11.02
N THR A 52 8.30 41.66 -11.16
CA THR A 52 9.18 41.30 -12.29
C THR A 52 9.80 39.89 -12.21
N GLU A 53 9.76 39.24 -11.04
CA GLU A 53 10.23 37.87 -10.80
C GLU A 53 9.10 36.84 -10.75
N ARG A 54 7.85 37.28 -10.95
CA ARG A 54 6.68 36.40 -11.18
C ARG A 54 6.75 35.72 -12.54
N ARG A 55 7.83 34.96 -12.76
CA ARG A 55 8.00 34.12 -13.93
C ARG A 55 7.01 32.97 -13.82
N LEU A 56 6.25 32.74 -14.90
CA LEU A 56 5.31 31.64 -14.97
C LEU A 56 6.06 30.31 -14.92
N ASN A 57 5.77 29.48 -13.93
CA ASN A 57 6.35 28.15 -13.83
C ASN A 57 5.68 27.20 -14.85
N VAL A 58 6.28 27.12 -16.04
CA VAL A 58 5.80 26.27 -17.13
C VAL A 58 5.77 24.80 -16.72
N TRP A 59 6.74 24.35 -15.93
CA TRP A 59 6.80 22.96 -15.47
C TRP A 59 5.57 22.59 -14.63
N TRP A 60 5.23 23.45 -13.67
CA TRP A 60 4.01 23.30 -12.88
C TRP A 60 2.76 23.23 -13.76
N TYR A 61 2.64 24.08 -14.77
CA TYR A 61 1.51 24.10 -15.69
C TYR A 61 1.39 22.80 -16.50
N CYS A 62 2.49 22.31 -17.07
CA CYS A 62 2.51 21.05 -17.84
C CYS A 62 2.08 19.86 -16.97
N VAL A 63 2.61 19.76 -15.74
CA VAL A 63 2.27 18.68 -14.82
C VAL A 63 0.79 18.72 -14.43
N ASN A 64 0.26 19.91 -14.07
CA ASN A 64 -1.15 20.04 -13.69
C ASN A 64 -2.11 19.84 -14.86
N THR A 65 -1.68 20.10 -16.09
CA THR A 65 -2.47 19.82 -17.30
C THR A 65 -2.53 18.32 -17.59
N LEU A 66 -1.42 17.59 -17.37
CA LEU A 66 -1.34 16.15 -17.64
C LEU A 66 -1.91 15.30 -16.49
N LEU A 67 -1.90 15.80 -15.26
CA LEU A 67 -2.29 15.02 -14.08
C LEU A 67 -3.74 14.49 -14.16
N PRO A 68 -4.76 15.29 -14.52
CA PRO A 68 -6.12 14.78 -14.72
C PRO A 68 -6.23 13.76 -15.86
N ALA A 69 -5.37 13.85 -16.88
CA ALA A 69 -5.36 12.88 -17.97
C ALA A 69 -4.77 11.53 -17.52
N TYR A 70 -3.82 11.55 -16.59
CA TYR A 70 -3.22 10.34 -16.03
C TYR A 70 -4.06 9.71 -14.91
N TYR A 71 -4.69 10.55 -14.08
CA TYR A 71 -5.51 10.13 -12.96
C TYR A 71 -6.74 11.05 -12.83
N SER A 72 -7.85 10.65 -13.44
CA SER A 72 -9.13 11.37 -13.40
C SER A 72 -10.11 10.81 -12.36
N SER A 73 -10.02 9.51 -12.07
CA SER A 73 -10.93 8.83 -11.15
C SER A 73 -10.26 7.60 -10.55
N THR A 74 -10.72 7.20 -9.37
CA THR A 74 -10.34 5.92 -8.78
C THR A 74 -10.72 4.75 -9.72
N PRO A 75 -9.80 3.81 -9.98
CA PRO A 75 -10.11 2.64 -10.78
C PRO A 75 -11.08 1.72 -10.01
N LYS A 76 -11.96 1.03 -10.74
CA LYS A 76 -12.80 -0.02 -10.16
C LYS A 76 -12.04 -1.34 -10.16
N ALA A 77 -12.19 -2.10 -9.08
CA ALA A 77 -11.61 -3.44 -9.01
C ALA A 77 -12.31 -4.37 -10.00
N GLU A 78 -11.54 -5.17 -10.73
CA GLU A 78 -12.05 -6.21 -11.63
C GLU A 78 -11.25 -7.50 -11.38
N VAL A 79 -11.94 -8.59 -11.04
CA VAL A 79 -11.29 -9.89 -10.78
C VAL A 79 -11.78 -10.91 -11.79
N MET A 80 -10.91 -11.22 -12.75
CA MET A 80 -11.22 -12.15 -13.82
C MET A 80 -10.62 -13.52 -13.59
N LEU A 81 -11.38 -14.57 -13.91
CA LEU A 81 -10.87 -15.93 -13.93
C LEU A 81 -9.92 -16.13 -15.11
N ARG A 82 -8.83 -16.88 -14.88
CA ARG A 82 -7.96 -17.33 -15.96
C ARG A 82 -8.75 -18.33 -16.83
N LYS A 83 -8.62 -18.22 -18.16
CA LYS A 83 -9.37 -18.97 -19.22
C LYS A 83 -9.63 -20.48 -19.04
N ARG A 84 -8.95 -21.20 -18.13
CA ARG A 84 -9.09 -22.65 -17.93
C ARG A 84 -9.68 -23.04 -16.57
N SER A 85 -9.92 -22.07 -15.69
CA SER A 85 -10.58 -22.26 -14.40
C SER A 85 -12.04 -21.83 -14.56
N GLY A 86 -12.93 -22.80 -14.73
CA GLY A 86 -14.38 -22.57 -14.84
C GLY A 86 -15.13 -23.27 -13.71
N GLY A 87 -16.34 -22.82 -13.42
CA GLY A 87 -17.22 -23.43 -12.42
C GLY A 87 -17.84 -22.39 -11.49
N ALA A 88 -19.09 -22.65 -11.07
CA ALA A 88 -19.88 -21.72 -10.27
C ALA A 88 -19.19 -21.27 -8.97
N MET A 89 -18.44 -22.17 -8.30
CA MET A 89 -17.68 -21.82 -7.10
C MET A 89 -16.57 -20.81 -7.38
N HIS A 90 -15.86 -20.94 -8.51
CA HIS A 90 -14.78 -20.04 -8.88
C HIS A 90 -15.32 -18.67 -9.30
N GLU A 91 -16.43 -18.64 -10.02
CA GLU A 91 -17.12 -17.40 -10.39
C GLU A 91 -17.62 -16.66 -9.14
N ALA A 92 -18.26 -17.38 -8.21
CA ALA A 92 -18.69 -16.80 -6.94
C ALA A 92 -17.50 -16.27 -6.12
N SER A 93 -16.38 -16.99 -6.09
CA SER A 93 -15.16 -16.54 -5.41
C SER A 93 -14.59 -15.28 -6.04
N ALA A 94 -14.57 -15.17 -7.37
CA ALA A 94 -14.11 -13.99 -8.08
C ALA A 94 -14.97 -12.76 -7.74
N VAL A 95 -16.30 -12.91 -7.73
CA VAL A 95 -17.22 -11.83 -7.34
C VAL A 95 -17.03 -11.42 -5.88
N ILE A 96 -16.81 -12.37 -4.97
CA ILE A 96 -16.54 -12.06 -3.55
C ILE A 96 -15.24 -11.27 -3.42
N LEU A 97 -14.17 -11.68 -4.11
CA LEU A 97 -12.89 -10.98 -4.11
C LEU A 97 -13.00 -9.57 -4.70
N GLU A 98 -13.68 -9.42 -5.84
CA GLU A 98 -13.89 -8.11 -6.48
C GLU A 98 -14.60 -7.14 -5.53
N ARG A 99 -15.70 -7.60 -4.91
CA ARG A 99 -16.44 -6.80 -3.93
C ARG A 99 -15.61 -6.48 -2.70
N ASN A 100 -14.79 -7.41 -2.23
CA ASN A 100 -13.93 -7.18 -1.08
C ASN A 100 -12.85 -6.11 -1.39
N ILE A 101 -12.17 -6.23 -2.54
CA ILE A 101 -11.16 -5.24 -2.96
C ILE A 101 -11.81 -3.87 -3.14
N GLN A 102 -12.96 -3.80 -3.80
CA GLN A 102 -13.70 -2.55 -3.98
C GLN A 102 -14.08 -1.93 -2.63
N TYR A 103 -14.61 -2.73 -1.70
CA TYR A 103 -14.93 -2.27 -0.35
C TYR A 103 -13.71 -1.71 0.39
N GLN A 104 -12.56 -2.37 0.29
CA GLN A 104 -11.32 -1.90 0.92
C GLN A 104 -10.87 -0.56 0.31
N MET A 105 -10.96 -0.41 -1.02
CA MET A 105 -10.62 0.84 -1.70
C MET A 105 -11.57 2.00 -1.36
N ASP A 106 -12.84 1.71 -1.03
CA ASP A 106 -13.85 2.73 -0.75
C ASP A 106 -13.92 3.11 0.74
N MET A 107 -13.75 2.16 1.66
CA MET A 107 -14.05 2.35 3.08
C MET A 107 -12.82 2.35 4.00
N SER A 108 -11.85 1.46 3.77
CA SER A 108 -10.74 1.26 4.73
C SER A 108 -9.48 2.03 4.35
N PHE A 109 -9.22 2.17 3.04
CA PHE A 109 -8.00 2.78 2.53
C PHE A 109 -8.33 3.90 1.55
N ASN A 110 -7.79 5.10 1.79
CA ASN A 110 -7.94 6.22 0.86
C ASN A 110 -7.07 6.01 -0.39
N PHE A 111 -7.55 5.16 -1.30
CA PHE A 111 -6.86 4.83 -2.54
C PHE A 111 -6.74 6.05 -3.47
N ASP A 112 -7.74 6.92 -3.47
CA ASP A 112 -7.77 8.13 -4.31
C ASP A 112 -6.57 9.02 -4.05
N GLN A 113 -6.35 9.37 -2.78
CA GLN A 113 -5.24 10.25 -2.39
C GLN A 113 -3.88 9.63 -2.70
N VAL A 114 -3.71 8.33 -2.45
CA VAL A 114 -2.44 7.63 -2.69
C VAL A 114 -2.19 7.45 -4.18
N GLY A 115 -3.22 7.12 -4.96
CA GLY A 115 -3.17 7.01 -6.41
C GLY A 115 -2.84 8.34 -7.08
N TYR A 116 -3.51 9.42 -6.66
CA TYR A 116 -3.23 10.79 -7.12
C TYR A 116 -1.80 11.21 -6.79
N SER A 117 -1.33 10.93 -5.57
CA SER A 117 0.04 11.25 -5.15
C SER A 117 1.08 10.47 -5.96
N ALA A 118 0.82 9.19 -6.25
CA ALA A 118 1.70 8.37 -7.08
C ALA A 118 1.71 8.85 -8.54
N ALA A 119 0.55 9.22 -9.10
CA ALA A 119 0.46 9.81 -10.43
C ALA A 119 1.28 11.11 -10.53
N LEU A 120 1.16 11.98 -9.53
CA LEU A 120 1.95 13.21 -9.45
C LEU A 120 3.45 12.91 -9.36
N GLN A 121 3.87 11.99 -8.49
CA GLN A 121 5.27 11.58 -8.38
C GLN A 121 5.81 11.01 -9.70
N PHE A 122 4.99 10.24 -10.41
CA PHE A 122 5.36 9.70 -11.72
C PHE A 122 5.59 10.81 -12.75
N LEU A 123 4.72 11.82 -12.80
CA LEU A 123 4.89 12.97 -13.70
C LEU A 123 6.11 13.84 -13.33
N LEU A 124 6.42 13.96 -12.04
CA LEU A 124 7.54 14.77 -11.57
C LEU A 124 8.89 14.09 -11.78
N THR A 125 8.98 12.79 -11.49
CA THR A 125 10.26 12.08 -11.37
C THR A 125 10.45 11.00 -12.43
N GLY A 126 9.40 10.65 -13.18
CA GLY A 126 9.39 9.55 -14.15
C GLY A 126 9.19 8.17 -13.52
N GLN A 127 9.07 8.07 -12.19
CA GLN A 127 8.83 6.81 -11.49
C GLN A 127 7.97 7.03 -10.24
N ALA A 128 6.98 6.16 -10.04
CA ALA A 128 6.23 6.08 -8.78
C ALA A 128 6.07 4.63 -8.36
N ILE A 129 5.93 4.39 -7.06
CA ILE A 129 5.80 3.05 -6.50
C ILE A 129 4.66 3.07 -5.48
N LEU A 130 3.69 2.17 -5.69
CA LEU A 130 2.60 1.91 -4.77
C LEU A 130 2.91 0.60 -4.01
N TRP A 131 2.79 0.63 -2.69
CA TRP A 131 3.02 -0.54 -1.84
C TRP A 131 1.72 -0.93 -1.16
N ALA A 132 1.30 -2.18 -1.33
CA ALA A 132 0.24 -2.76 -0.52
C ALA A 132 0.84 -3.16 0.83
N ARG A 133 0.33 -2.58 1.92
CA ARG A 133 0.66 -2.97 3.28
C ARG A 133 -0.59 -3.59 3.92
N TYR A 134 -0.40 -4.70 4.59
CA TYR A 134 -1.44 -5.28 5.44
C TYR A 134 -1.47 -4.49 6.76
N ASP A 135 -2.64 -3.94 7.07
CA ASP A 135 -2.92 -3.33 8.37
C ASP A 135 -3.91 -4.22 9.13
N PHE A 136 -3.70 -4.38 10.42
CA PHE A 136 -4.46 -5.33 11.23
C PHE A 136 -4.90 -4.70 12.54
N GLU A 137 -6.21 -4.65 12.72
CA GLU A 137 -6.84 -4.21 13.96
C GLU A 137 -7.16 -5.45 14.81
N MET A 138 -6.60 -5.50 16.02
CA MET A 138 -6.97 -6.48 17.04
C MET A 138 -7.91 -5.81 18.03
N GLU A 139 -9.05 -6.45 18.26
CA GLU A 139 -9.93 -6.11 19.37
C GLU A 139 -9.75 -7.16 20.47
N GLU A 140 -9.27 -6.75 21.65
CA GLU A 140 -9.20 -7.61 22.82
C GLU A 140 -10.59 -7.69 23.47
N ASP A 141 -11.34 -8.73 23.13
CA ASP A 141 -12.64 -9.00 23.76
C ASP A 141 -12.43 -9.70 25.11
N GLN A 142 -12.48 -8.93 26.21
CA GLN A 142 -12.49 -9.49 27.56
C GLN A 142 -13.89 -10.02 27.88
N LYS A 143 -14.12 -11.30 27.58
CA LYS A 143 -15.33 -11.99 28.03
C LYS A 143 -15.19 -12.47 29.47
N GLU A 144 -15.92 -11.84 30.37
CA GLU A 144 -16.14 -12.37 31.71
C GLU A 144 -17.02 -13.62 31.61
N MET A 145 -16.43 -14.80 31.81
CA MET A 145 -17.19 -16.06 31.88
C MET A 145 -17.66 -16.28 33.32
N VAL A 146 -18.97 -16.42 33.53
CA VAL A 146 -19.51 -16.86 34.82
C VAL A 146 -19.49 -18.38 34.87
N LEU A 147 -18.65 -18.94 35.74
CA LEU A 147 -18.58 -20.38 35.97
C LEU A 147 -19.55 -20.79 37.08
N PHE A 148 -20.49 -21.67 36.76
CA PHE A 148 -21.39 -22.25 37.75
C PHE A 148 -20.87 -23.63 38.18
N ALA A 149 -21.00 -23.95 39.47
CA ALA A 149 -20.67 -25.28 39.97
C ALA A 149 -21.83 -26.24 39.69
N ASN A 150 -21.56 -27.33 38.98
CA ASN A 150 -22.50 -28.43 38.84
C ASN A 150 -22.56 -29.27 40.14
N ASP A 151 -23.56 -30.13 40.28
CA ASP A 151 -23.78 -31.00 41.45
C ASP A 151 -22.58 -31.93 41.78
N GLU A 152 -21.68 -32.16 40.82
CA GLU A 152 -20.42 -32.92 40.98
C GLU A 152 -19.21 -32.06 41.40
N GLY A 153 -19.42 -30.76 41.68
CA GLY A 153 -18.36 -29.82 42.09
C GLY A 153 -17.42 -29.36 40.97
N LYS A 154 -17.73 -29.67 39.71
CA LYS A 154 -16.98 -29.16 38.54
C LYS A 154 -17.57 -27.83 38.06
N LEU A 155 -16.71 -26.88 37.75
CA LEU A 155 -17.06 -25.58 37.18
C LEU A 155 -17.35 -25.73 35.68
N VAL A 156 -18.56 -25.33 35.25
CA VAL A 156 -18.99 -25.42 33.85
C VAL A 156 -19.49 -24.06 33.36
N ASP A 157 -19.12 -23.73 32.13
CA ASP A 157 -19.58 -22.54 31.38
C ASP A 157 -20.96 -22.83 30.78
N VAL A 158 -21.96 -22.01 31.11
CA VAL A 158 -23.38 -22.21 30.70
C VAL A 158 -23.60 -21.82 29.24
N GLU A 159 -22.76 -20.95 28.66
CA GLU A 159 -22.93 -20.48 27.27
C GLU A 159 -22.27 -21.39 26.21
N ARG A 160 -21.38 -22.29 26.64
CA ARG A 160 -20.85 -23.38 25.80
C ARG A 160 -21.27 -24.74 26.35
N PRO A 161 -22.47 -25.25 26.00
CA PRO A 161 -22.75 -26.65 26.23
C PRO A 161 -21.69 -27.49 25.52
N MET A 162 -21.01 -28.32 26.31
CA MET A 162 -19.96 -29.25 25.91
C MET A 162 -20.32 -29.88 24.57
N LYS A 163 -19.51 -29.64 23.52
CA LYS A 163 -19.74 -30.22 22.19
C LYS A 163 -19.87 -31.73 22.35
N VAL A 164 -21.04 -32.25 22.02
CA VAL A 164 -21.31 -33.69 21.95
C VAL A 164 -20.29 -34.29 21.00
N GLN A 165 -19.45 -35.17 21.54
CA GLN A 165 -18.43 -35.91 20.82
C GLN A 165 -19.16 -36.99 20.01
N TRP A 166 -19.30 -36.80 18.70
CA TRP A 166 -19.86 -37.83 17.83
C TRP A 166 -18.87 -38.98 17.70
N MET A 167 -19.41 -40.20 17.85
CA MET A 167 -18.73 -41.50 17.74
C MET A 167 -18.34 -41.81 16.30
#